data_AF-A0A350JI16-F1
#
_entry.id   AF-A0A350JI16-F1
#
_cell.length_a   1.000
_cell.length_b   1.000
_cell.length_c   1.000
_cell.angle_alpha   90.00
_cell.angle_beta   90.00
_cell.angle_gamma   90.00
#
_symmetry.space_group_name_H-M   'P 1'
#
loop_
_entity.id
_entity.type
_entity.pdbx_description
1 polymer ?
#
loop_
_entity_poly.entity_id
_entity_poly.type
_entity_poly.pdbx_seq_one_letter_code
_entity_poly.pdbx_strand_id
1 'polypeptide(L)'
;MSLRAAVSAARFGVLLIIGLMLLEPFLISMLNDVEKPKLLLYQDVSDSMDSTSSKTLVNLNEKFGNQLDEKYDVRVHQFGKSVFEASNETADDRLFTNYASVVEAVNRDYVNQNIGAVVVSSDGVQTYGTDPRYVSYNSTAPFITVAEGDTVLKPDYEVSEVLANELAFLNNTLQVKARISANVLDGKSTEVQLLQDGEVLAAQTFEVKTSSMVKELTFNVEATRIGLNKFTVRVVADPAEENLLNNSLEAFVDVLDNRTQVLILAKNPHPDIAAFKAAIETVDQYEVEVQLLEDWDEKYENVDLAILHALPTGSGDLNKLKVFRDNKIPVFSILTPSVSLLHYKQLDLGLNLASVRKKTDKAGVYLNDGFNLFKSTPNDELARYPPMSVLFGDYSLSSDGQLLLKQRIGPVETDKPLLGYTSADGWKRAFLLGDGWWRWRLYERMRLDKSWTDDVLVKTVQYLALKQKKTRLRITAPNKVNEGVAVRFEGEYYNESFELVNDENLELKLSDSLDRTFDFKFKPTGSGYELSLGALDPGDYQWEARIQSKGQTFTEKGEFIVVQNKA
;
A
#
# COMPACT_ATOMS: atom_id res chain seq x y z
N MET A 1 1.48 104.35 41.14
CA MET A 1 2.24 103.08 41.12
C MET A 1 3.46 103.29 40.23
N SER A 2 4.66 103.35 40.80
CA SER A 2 5.87 103.75 40.06
C SER A 2 6.17 102.76 38.93
N LEU A 3 6.65 103.24 37.77
CA LEU A 3 7.03 102.44 36.58
C LEU A 3 7.89 101.20 36.94
N ARG A 4 8.64 101.28 38.04
CA ARG A 4 9.44 100.19 38.60
C ARG A 4 8.60 98.96 39.00
N ALA A 5 7.41 99.14 39.54
CA ALA A 5 6.53 98.03 39.94
C ALA A 5 6.02 97.23 38.73
N ALA A 6 5.67 97.92 37.64
CA ALA A 6 5.21 97.27 36.41
C ALA A 6 6.33 96.46 35.73
N VAL A 7 7.54 97.03 35.65
CA VAL A 7 8.71 96.31 35.11
C VAL A 7 9.07 95.11 35.98
N SER A 8 8.94 95.21 37.31
CA SER A 8 9.19 94.07 38.21
C SER A 8 8.16 92.95 38.04
N ALA A 9 6.87 93.28 37.88
CA ALA A 9 5.82 92.31 37.63
C ALA A 9 5.99 91.61 36.28
N ALA A 10 6.35 92.36 35.23
CA ALA A 10 6.65 91.79 33.92
C ALA A 10 7.88 90.87 33.96
N ARG A 11 8.96 91.26 34.66
CA ARG A 11 10.14 90.41 34.86
C ARG A 11 9.80 89.13 35.63
N PHE A 12 9.00 89.24 36.68
CA PHE A 12 8.54 88.07 37.44
C PHE A 12 7.72 87.13 36.56
N GLY A 13 6.76 87.66 35.78
CA GLY A 13 5.95 86.85 34.87
C GLY A 13 6.77 86.13 33.81
N VAL A 14 7.75 86.81 33.20
CA VAL A 14 8.65 86.20 32.23
C VAL A 14 9.52 85.11 32.89
N LEU A 15 10.10 85.38 34.06
CA LEU A 15 10.89 84.39 34.79
C LEU A 15 10.04 83.18 35.24
N LEU A 16 8.77 83.39 35.61
CA LEU A 16 7.83 82.32 35.96
C LEU A 16 7.53 81.43 34.76
N ILE A 17 7.23 82.02 33.60
CA ILE A 17 6.96 81.27 32.36
C ILE A 17 8.21 80.51 31.91
N ILE A 18 9.37 81.16 31.93
CA ILE A 18 10.66 80.51 31.62
C ILE A 18 10.91 79.37 32.60
N GLY A 19 10.68 79.58 33.90
CA GLY A 19 10.80 78.53 34.93
C GLY A 19 9.84 77.36 34.70
N LEU A 20 8.59 77.64 34.33
CA LEU A 20 7.59 76.62 33.98
C LEU A 20 7.97 75.85 32.71
N MET A 21 8.54 76.50 31.70
CA MET A 21 8.99 75.82 30.48
C MET A 21 10.27 75.00 30.71
N LEU A 22 11.19 75.47 31.57
CA LEU A 22 12.37 74.72 32.01
C LEU A 22 12.03 73.46 32.82
N LEU A 23 10.83 73.42 33.42
CA LEU A 23 10.30 72.24 34.11
C LEU A 23 9.72 71.18 33.15
N GLU A 24 9.69 71.43 31.83
CA GLU A 24 9.19 70.51 30.79
C GLU A 24 7.90 69.76 31.18
N PRO A 25 6.77 70.46 31.40
CA PRO A 25 5.53 69.80 31.82
C PRO A 25 5.01 68.91 30.68
N PHE A 26 4.99 67.60 30.90
CA PHE A 26 4.45 66.63 29.96
C PHE A 26 2.93 66.43 30.19
N LEU A 27 2.16 66.50 29.11
CA LEU A 27 0.73 66.16 29.10
C LEU A 27 0.59 64.71 28.61
N ILE A 28 0.16 63.81 29.49
CA ILE A 28 -0.16 62.43 29.11
C ILE A 28 -1.64 62.39 28.70
N SER A 29 -1.91 62.07 27.44
CA SER A 29 -3.26 61.76 26.95
C SER A 29 -3.37 60.26 26.72
N MET A 30 -4.24 59.59 27.48
CA MET A 30 -4.53 58.17 27.31
C MET A 30 -5.71 58.03 26.33
N LEU A 31 -5.45 57.51 25.12
CA LEU A 31 -6.50 57.06 24.20
C LEU A 31 -6.82 55.61 24.52
N ASN A 32 -8.02 55.35 25.04
CA ASN A 32 -8.53 53.98 25.21
C ASN A 32 -9.29 53.60 23.94
N ASP A 33 -8.77 52.60 23.21
CA ASP A 33 -9.50 51.92 22.15
C ASP A 33 -10.04 50.60 22.71
N VAL A 34 -11.34 50.35 22.53
CA VAL A 34 -12.02 49.16 23.08
C VAL A 34 -12.31 48.21 21.93
N GLU A 35 -11.41 47.25 21.72
CA GLU A 35 -11.61 46.19 20.74
C GLU A 35 -12.53 45.10 21.29
N LYS A 36 -13.66 44.87 20.61
CA LYS A 36 -14.55 43.75 20.92
C LYS A 36 -13.83 42.42 20.63
N PRO A 37 -13.93 41.42 21.52
CA PRO A 37 -13.44 40.08 21.21
C PRO A 37 -14.21 39.46 20.04
N LYS A 38 -13.53 38.69 19.20
CA LYS A 38 -14.11 38.02 18.03
C LYS A 38 -14.75 36.71 18.42
N LEU A 39 -15.99 36.47 17.97
CA LEU A 39 -16.67 35.19 18.10
C LEU A 39 -16.67 34.50 16.75
N LEU A 40 -15.95 33.39 16.62
CA LEU A 40 -15.83 32.65 15.36
C LEU A 40 -16.83 31.50 15.36
N LEU A 41 -17.76 31.51 14.42
CA LEU A 41 -18.76 30.46 14.22
C LEU A 41 -18.40 29.69 12.95
N TYR A 42 -18.15 28.40 13.07
CA TYR A 42 -17.89 27.49 11.95
C TYR A 42 -19.04 26.51 11.82
N GLN A 43 -19.59 26.44 10.61
CA GLN A 43 -20.74 25.63 10.30
C GLN A 43 -20.39 24.56 9.28
N ASP A 44 -20.69 23.32 9.61
CA ASP A 44 -20.59 22.21 8.67
C ASP A 44 -21.72 22.29 7.65
N VAL A 45 -21.35 22.25 6.37
CA VAL A 45 -22.28 22.23 5.23
C VAL A 45 -22.05 21.02 4.32
N SER A 46 -21.35 20.00 4.83
CA SER A 46 -21.14 18.74 4.14
C SER A 46 -22.45 18.02 3.84
N ASP A 47 -22.43 17.13 2.86
CA ASP A 47 -23.60 16.38 2.41
C ASP A 47 -24.08 15.35 3.45
N SER A 48 -23.31 15.09 4.52
CA SER A 48 -23.79 14.31 5.68
C SER A 48 -24.80 15.08 6.53
N MET A 49 -24.85 16.42 6.42
CA MET A 49 -25.78 17.26 7.16
C MET A 49 -27.19 17.21 6.56
N ASP A 50 -28.13 16.57 7.27
CA ASP A 50 -29.53 16.49 6.83
C ASP A 50 -30.21 17.87 6.71
N SER A 51 -31.19 17.98 5.81
CA SER A 51 -31.97 19.19 5.54
C SER A 51 -32.68 19.78 6.77
N THR A 52 -32.88 18.98 7.82
CA THR A 52 -33.47 19.41 9.09
C THR A 52 -32.53 20.30 9.91
N SER A 53 -31.22 20.04 9.84
CA SER A 53 -30.15 20.82 10.47
C SER A 53 -30.16 22.27 9.97
N SER A 54 -30.47 22.48 8.68
CA SER A 54 -30.56 23.82 8.05
C SER A 54 -31.56 24.79 8.72
N LYS A 55 -32.59 24.29 9.42
CA LYS A 55 -33.58 25.13 10.13
C LYS A 55 -33.13 25.57 11.52
N THR A 56 -32.26 24.79 12.16
CA THR A 56 -31.58 25.16 13.41
C THR A 56 -30.51 26.22 13.13
N LEU A 57 -29.85 26.11 11.98
CA LEU A 57 -28.78 26.99 11.51
C LEU A 57 -29.22 28.45 11.26
N VAL A 58 -30.37 28.66 10.61
CA VAL A 58 -30.95 30.01 10.43
C VAL A 58 -31.30 30.64 11.78
N ASN A 59 -31.79 29.83 12.72
CA ASN A 59 -32.13 30.31 14.07
C ASN A 59 -30.90 30.66 14.91
N LEU A 60 -29.78 29.93 14.77
CA LEU A 60 -28.55 30.22 15.52
C LEU A 60 -27.90 31.50 15.02
N ASN A 61 -27.79 31.71 13.70
CA ASN A 61 -27.26 32.95 13.13
C ASN A 61 -28.14 34.16 13.46
N GLU A 62 -29.47 34.03 13.38
CA GLU A 62 -30.38 35.13 13.74
C GLU A 62 -30.40 35.43 15.25
N LYS A 63 -30.32 34.42 16.12
CA LYS A 63 -30.30 34.62 17.58
C LYS A 63 -28.95 35.11 18.07
N PHE A 64 -27.84 34.56 17.57
CA PHE A 64 -26.51 34.93 18.02
C PHE A 64 -26.03 36.24 17.40
N GLY A 65 -26.26 36.49 16.10
CA GLY A 65 -25.89 37.77 15.48
C GLY A 65 -26.57 38.94 16.19
N ASN A 66 -27.90 38.90 16.33
CA ASN A 66 -28.63 40.04 16.90
C ASN A 66 -28.42 40.25 18.41
N GLN A 67 -28.10 39.20 19.19
CA GLN A 67 -27.92 39.32 20.65
C GLN A 67 -26.46 39.44 21.10
N LEU A 68 -25.49 38.96 20.31
CA LEU A 68 -24.07 38.96 20.67
C LEU A 68 -23.26 40.05 19.98
N ASP A 69 -23.75 40.67 18.91
CA ASP A 69 -23.07 41.78 18.22
C ASP A 69 -22.79 42.99 19.14
N GLU A 70 -23.57 43.16 20.22
CA GLU A 70 -23.30 44.19 21.23
C GLU A 70 -21.99 43.94 21.98
N LYS A 71 -21.61 42.67 22.20
CA LYS A 71 -20.45 42.27 23.03
C LYS A 71 -19.27 41.70 22.24
N TYR A 72 -19.53 41.10 21.08
CA TYR A 72 -18.54 40.40 20.25
C TYR A 72 -18.56 40.91 18.81
N ASP A 73 -17.45 40.77 18.09
CA ASP A 73 -17.39 40.84 16.61
C ASP A 73 -17.63 39.43 16.07
N VAL A 74 -18.85 39.13 15.62
CA VAL A 74 -19.26 37.79 15.19
C VAL A 74 -18.82 37.54 13.74
N ARG A 75 -18.07 36.46 13.51
CA ARG A 75 -17.62 36.01 12.19
C ARG A 75 -18.14 34.61 11.92
N VAL A 76 -18.93 34.48 10.85
CA VAL A 76 -19.51 33.21 10.42
C VAL A 76 -18.74 32.67 9.23
N HIS A 77 -18.31 31.42 9.34
CA HIS A 77 -17.62 30.65 8.33
C HIS A 77 -18.35 29.33 8.09
N GLN A 78 -18.22 28.80 6.89
CA GLN A 78 -18.70 27.47 6.54
C GLN A 78 -17.50 26.57 6.27
N PHE A 79 -17.67 25.28 6.47
CA PHE A 79 -16.63 24.31 6.14
C PHE A 79 -17.21 22.99 5.66
N GLY A 80 -16.39 22.30 4.88
CA GLY A 80 -16.56 20.91 4.50
C GLY A 80 -15.17 20.30 4.32
N LYS A 81 -14.71 20.13 3.08
CA LYS A 81 -13.31 19.80 2.76
C LYS A 81 -12.32 20.86 3.27
N SER A 82 -12.69 22.13 3.11
CA SER A 82 -11.95 23.32 3.54
C SER A 82 -12.88 24.36 4.17
N VAL A 83 -12.31 25.40 4.79
CA VAL A 83 -13.06 26.55 5.33
C VAL A 83 -13.23 27.61 4.25
N PHE A 84 -14.46 28.11 4.07
CA PHE A 84 -14.81 29.14 3.10
C PHE A 84 -15.87 30.11 3.63
N GLU A 85 -15.93 31.30 3.02
CA GLU A 85 -17.07 32.21 3.16
C GLU A 85 -18.24 31.72 2.31
N ALA A 86 -19.48 31.90 2.76
CA ALA A 86 -20.68 31.37 2.11
C ALA A 86 -20.87 31.78 0.64
N SER A 87 -20.21 32.84 0.18
CA SER A 87 -20.22 33.29 -1.22
C SER A 87 -19.30 32.49 -2.15
N ASN A 88 -18.42 31.63 -1.61
CA ASN A 88 -17.35 30.94 -2.33
C ASN A 88 -17.45 29.41 -2.25
N GLU A 89 -18.64 28.86 -1.94
CA GLU A 89 -18.90 27.41 -1.84
C GLU A 89 -18.63 26.67 -3.17
N THR A 90 -17.96 25.52 -3.10
CA THR A 90 -17.79 24.60 -4.24
C THR A 90 -18.46 23.25 -3.97
N ALA A 91 -18.84 22.52 -5.03
CA ALA A 91 -19.46 21.20 -4.88
C ALA A 91 -18.54 20.16 -4.23
N ASP A 92 -17.22 20.25 -4.46
CA ASP A 92 -16.19 19.37 -3.86
C ASP A 92 -16.02 19.63 -2.34
N ASP A 93 -16.29 20.85 -1.88
CA ASP A 93 -16.23 21.16 -0.45
C ASP A 93 -17.33 20.43 0.34
N ARG A 94 -18.51 20.22 -0.26
CA ARG A 94 -19.64 19.57 0.43
C ARG A 94 -19.50 18.05 0.57
N LEU A 95 -18.72 17.40 -0.30
CA LEU A 95 -18.56 15.94 -0.27
C LEU A 95 -17.80 15.42 0.97
N PHE A 96 -17.19 16.32 1.73
CA PHE A 96 -16.27 15.99 2.80
C PHE A 96 -16.51 16.83 4.05
N THR A 97 -16.18 16.25 5.19
CA THR A 97 -16.16 16.92 6.50
C THR A 97 -14.75 16.85 7.04
N ASN A 98 -14.12 18.01 7.27
CA ASN A 98 -12.73 18.11 7.71
C ASN A 98 -12.57 19.11 8.87
N TYR A 99 -12.71 18.64 10.10
CA TYR A 99 -12.54 19.48 11.30
C TYR A 99 -11.13 20.03 11.48
N ALA A 100 -10.10 19.33 10.98
CA ALA A 100 -8.72 19.84 11.04
C ALA A 100 -8.60 21.17 10.29
N SER A 101 -9.31 21.34 9.18
CA SER A 101 -9.32 22.60 8.41
C SER A 101 -9.83 23.79 9.23
N VAL A 102 -10.77 23.57 10.15
CA VAL A 102 -11.30 24.61 11.05
C VAL A 102 -10.23 25.06 12.05
N VAL A 103 -9.54 24.11 12.68
CA VAL A 103 -8.45 24.41 13.63
C VAL A 103 -7.30 25.14 12.92
N GLU A 104 -6.94 24.68 11.71
CA GLU A 104 -5.92 25.31 10.88
C GLU A 104 -6.31 26.72 10.44
N ALA A 105 -7.57 26.94 10.04
CA ALA A 105 -8.07 28.26 9.67
C ALA A 105 -8.01 29.25 10.84
N VAL A 106 -8.41 28.84 12.05
CA VAL A 106 -8.26 29.69 13.24
C VAL A 106 -6.79 30.05 13.49
N ASN A 107 -5.91 29.06 13.40
CA ASN A 107 -4.47 29.26 13.61
C ASN A 107 -3.80 30.12 12.54
N ARG A 108 -4.33 30.14 11.31
CA ARG A 108 -3.76 30.88 10.18
C ARG A 108 -4.32 32.29 10.08
N ASP A 109 -5.63 32.43 10.19
CA ASP A 109 -6.35 33.66 9.82
C ASP A 109 -6.56 34.60 11.01
N TYR A 110 -6.46 34.09 12.25
CA TYR A 110 -6.72 34.84 13.49
C TYR A 110 -5.54 34.90 14.45
N VAL A 111 -4.30 34.77 13.95
CA VAL A 111 -3.07 34.89 14.74
C VAL A 111 -3.03 36.24 15.48
N ASN A 112 -2.75 36.21 16.79
CA ASN A 112 -2.63 37.39 17.66
C ASN A 112 -3.87 38.29 17.73
N GLN A 113 -5.05 37.79 17.33
CA GLN A 113 -6.30 38.54 17.47
C GLN A 113 -6.98 38.20 18.80
N ASN A 114 -7.77 39.15 19.31
CA ASN A 114 -8.55 38.95 20.53
C ASN A 114 -9.76 38.05 20.24
N ILE A 115 -9.58 36.73 20.28
CA ILE A 115 -10.65 35.75 20.06
C ILE A 115 -11.36 35.47 21.40
N GLY A 116 -12.67 35.66 21.43
CA GLY A 116 -13.51 35.37 22.60
C GLY A 116 -13.90 33.91 22.71
N ALA A 117 -14.26 33.27 21.59
CA ALA A 117 -14.54 31.84 21.50
C ALA A 117 -14.57 31.37 20.03
N VAL A 118 -14.37 30.08 19.84
CA VAL A 118 -14.61 29.37 18.57
C VAL A 118 -15.75 28.40 18.80
N VAL A 119 -16.79 28.44 17.99
CA VAL A 119 -17.94 27.54 18.04
C VAL A 119 -18.03 26.77 16.74
N VAL A 120 -18.10 25.45 16.81
CA VAL A 120 -18.25 24.57 15.64
C VAL A 120 -19.56 23.81 15.75
N SER A 121 -20.36 23.80 14.68
CA SER A 121 -21.63 23.09 14.60
C SER A 121 -21.57 22.02 13.52
N SER A 122 -21.86 20.76 13.88
CA SER A 122 -21.77 19.58 12.98
C SER A 122 -22.40 18.33 13.61
N ASP A 123 -22.65 17.30 12.80
CA ASP A 123 -23.10 15.95 13.20
C ASP A 123 -22.02 15.10 13.91
N GLY A 124 -20.76 15.52 13.85
CA GLY A 124 -19.63 14.84 14.48
C GLY A 124 -18.90 13.83 13.58
N VAL A 125 -19.32 13.65 12.32
CA VAL A 125 -18.79 12.63 11.42
C VAL A 125 -17.72 13.24 10.51
N GLN A 126 -16.46 12.92 10.78
CA GLN A 126 -15.35 13.32 9.91
C GLN A 126 -15.14 12.31 8.77
N THR A 127 -15.20 12.79 7.53
CA THR A 127 -15.02 11.95 6.32
C THR A 127 -13.73 12.26 5.56
N TYR A 128 -13.01 13.33 5.92
CA TYR A 128 -11.77 13.75 5.25
C TYR A 128 -10.78 14.45 6.18
N GLY A 129 -9.51 14.46 5.77
CA GLY A 129 -8.44 15.15 6.49
C GLY A 129 -7.92 14.39 7.71
N THR A 130 -6.97 15.00 8.40
CA THR A 130 -6.36 14.45 9.62
C THR A 130 -7.33 14.58 10.79
N ASP A 131 -7.30 13.65 11.73
CA ASP A 131 -8.06 13.77 12.98
C ASP A 131 -7.66 15.08 13.72
N PRO A 132 -8.62 15.94 14.07
CA PRO A 132 -8.39 17.26 14.65
C PRO A 132 -7.66 17.19 16.00
N ARG A 133 -7.68 16.04 16.69
CA ARG A 133 -6.93 15.84 17.94
C ARG A 133 -5.42 15.90 17.74
N TYR A 134 -4.95 15.69 16.51
CA TYR A 134 -3.53 15.80 16.16
C TYR A 134 -3.14 17.20 15.64
N VAL A 135 -4.10 18.11 15.48
CA VAL A 135 -3.84 19.49 15.09
C VAL A 135 -3.76 20.36 16.33
N SER A 136 -2.59 20.97 16.56
CA SER A 136 -2.39 21.87 17.70
C SER A 136 -3.23 23.14 17.55
N TYR A 137 -4.17 23.36 18.47
CA TYR A 137 -4.92 24.61 18.57
C TYR A 137 -4.09 25.64 19.35
N ASN A 138 -3.66 26.72 18.68
CA ASN A 138 -2.69 27.68 19.21
C ASN A 138 -3.34 28.89 19.93
N SER A 139 -4.67 28.99 19.89
CA SER A 139 -5.41 30.06 20.57
C SER A 139 -5.75 29.66 22.02
N THR A 140 -5.81 30.64 22.92
CA THR A 140 -6.27 30.45 24.31
C THR A 140 -7.79 30.53 24.45
N ALA A 141 -8.50 30.91 23.38
CA ALA A 141 -9.94 31.04 23.38
C ALA A 141 -10.62 29.66 23.49
N PRO A 142 -11.74 29.52 24.21
CA PRO A 142 -12.47 28.26 24.32
C PRO A 142 -12.94 27.78 22.94
N PHE A 143 -12.78 26.48 22.69
CA PHE A 143 -13.29 25.78 21.52
C PHE A 143 -14.53 24.99 21.94
N ILE A 144 -15.69 25.37 21.40
CA ILE A 144 -17.00 24.86 21.78
C ILE A 144 -17.58 24.10 20.60
N THR A 145 -18.03 22.87 20.83
CA THR A 145 -18.70 22.06 19.81
C THR A 145 -20.19 21.98 20.10
N VAL A 146 -21.00 22.13 19.06
CA VAL A 146 -22.45 21.97 19.08
C VAL A 146 -22.76 20.78 18.19
N ALA A 147 -23.22 19.69 18.80
CA ALA A 147 -23.62 18.50 18.07
C ALA A 147 -25.02 18.68 17.48
N GLU A 148 -25.15 18.46 16.19
CA GLU A 148 -26.43 18.50 15.46
C GLU A 148 -26.82 17.08 15.05
N GLY A 149 -28.01 16.61 15.46
CA GLY A 149 -28.47 15.27 15.07
C GLY A 149 -29.67 14.80 15.88
N ASP A 150 -30.39 13.82 15.32
CA ASP A 150 -31.44 13.11 16.05
C ASP A 150 -30.79 12.06 16.96
N THR A 151 -31.11 12.10 18.26
CA THR A 151 -30.54 11.17 19.26
C THR A 151 -31.31 9.84 19.34
N VAL A 152 -32.38 9.69 18.57
CA VAL A 152 -33.16 8.46 18.52
C VAL A 152 -32.45 7.42 17.65
N LEU A 153 -32.03 6.31 18.26
CA LEU A 153 -31.55 5.13 17.54
C LEU A 153 -32.68 4.55 16.69
N LYS A 154 -32.45 4.45 15.38
CA LYS A 154 -33.40 3.88 14.41
C LYS A 154 -33.04 2.42 14.13
N PRO A 155 -34.01 1.57 13.73
CA PRO A 155 -33.72 0.23 13.24
C PRO A 155 -32.82 0.30 12.01
N ASP A 156 -31.68 -0.39 12.06
CA ASP A 156 -30.64 -0.28 11.03
C ASP A 156 -29.78 -1.55 11.00
N TYR A 157 -29.62 -2.13 9.81
CA TYR A 157 -28.53 -3.05 9.50
C TYR A 157 -27.41 -2.27 8.83
N GLU A 158 -26.16 -2.70 9.03
CA GLU A 158 -25.01 -2.04 8.41
C GLU A 158 -23.93 -3.06 8.08
N VAL A 159 -23.37 -2.94 6.88
CA VAL A 159 -22.12 -3.63 6.50
C VAL A 159 -20.94 -2.73 6.82
N SER A 160 -20.52 -2.75 8.09
CA SER A 160 -19.47 -1.84 8.62
C SER A 160 -18.08 -2.07 8.02
N GLU A 161 -17.74 -3.31 7.63
CA GLU A 161 -16.41 -3.64 7.11
C GLU A 161 -16.48 -4.89 6.22
N VAL A 162 -15.72 -4.91 5.13
CA VAL A 162 -15.49 -6.11 4.29
C VAL A 162 -13.99 -6.28 4.07
N LEU A 163 -13.47 -7.44 4.47
CA LEU A 163 -12.06 -7.81 4.37
C LEU A 163 -11.90 -8.96 3.38
N ALA A 164 -11.03 -8.77 2.40
CA ALA A 164 -10.61 -9.80 1.46
C ALA A 164 -9.11 -9.63 1.19
N ASN A 165 -8.45 -10.68 0.70
CA ASN A 165 -7.07 -10.55 0.21
C ASN A 165 -7.06 -9.66 -1.03
N GLU A 166 -6.09 -8.74 -1.14
CA GLU A 166 -5.96 -7.88 -2.33
C GLU A 166 -5.62 -8.66 -3.60
N LEU A 167 -4.96 -9.82 -3.45
CA LEU A 167 -4.50 -10.66 -4.55
C LEU A 167 -4.90 -12.12 -4.32
N ALA A 168 -5.30 -12.78 -5.41
CA ALA A 168 -5.56 -14.20 -5.43
C ALA A 168 -5.16 -14.84 -6.77
N PHE A 169 -5.22 -16.17 -6.83
CA PHE A 169 -4.91 -16.94 -8.03
C PHE A 169 -6.14 -17.66 -8.54
N LEU A 170 -6.21 -17.83 -9.86
CA LEU A 170 -7.29 -18.57 -10.51
C LEU A 170 -7.45 -19.96 -9.87
N ASN A 171 -8.71 -20.36 -9.65
CA ASN A 171 -9.18 -21.61 -9.02
C ASN A 171 -8.79 -21.80 -7.54
N ASN A 172 -8.29 -20.77 -6.86
CA ASN A 172 -8.12 -20.83 -5.40
C ASN A 172 -9.38 -20.38 -4.66
N THR A 173 -9.57 -20.90 -3.45
CA THR A 173 -10.62 -20.43 -2.54
C THR A 173 -10.19 -19.17 -1.80
N LEU A 174 -10.98 -18.13 -1.97
CA LEU A 174 -10.90 -16.81 -1.35
C LEU A 174 -11.73 -16.80 -0.06
N GLN A 175 -11.24 -16.11 0.96
CA GLN A 175 -12.05 -15.77 2.14
C GLN A 175 -12.44 -14.29 2.11
N VAL A 176 -13.74 -14.03 2.02
CA VAL A 176 -14.31 -12.69 2.20
C VAL A 176 -14.98 -12.64 3.56
N LYS A 177 -14.50 -11.78 4.44
CA LYS A 177 -15.07 -11.58 5.78
C LYS A 177 -15.84 -10.28 5.81
N ALA A 178 -17.02 -10.28 6.40
CA ALA A 178 -17.84 -9.08 6.55
C ALA A 178 -18.25 -8.89 8.00
N ARG A 179 -18.12 -7.66 8.51
CA ARG A 179 -18.63 -7.28 9.82
C ARG A 179 -19.98 -6.60 9.65
N ILE A 180 -21.01 -7.23 10.19
CA ILE A 180 -22.38 -6.76 10.13
C ILE A 180 -22.80 -6.23 11.49
N SER A 181 -23.30 -4.99 11.53
CA SER A 181 -23.94 -4.35 12.67
C SER A 181 -25.46 -4.45 12.53
N ALA A 182 -26.16 -4.56 13.66
CA ALA A 182 -27.61 -4.36 13.75
C ALA A 182 -27.92 -3.51 14.98
N ASN A 183 -28.78 -2.52 14.81
CA ASN A 183 -29.30 -1.68 15.88
C ASN A 183 -30.83 -1.72 15.89
N VAL A 184 -31.44 -1.83 17.07
CA VAL A 184 -32.90 -1.77 17.33
C VAL A 184 -33.71 -2.79 16.50
N LEU A 185 -33.12 -3.96 16.23
CA LEU A 185 -33.71 -5.06 15.44
C LEU A 185 -33.78 -6.38 16.23
N ASP A 186 -33.95 -6.29 17.56
CA ASP A 186 -34.02 -7.44 18.46
C ASP A 186 -34.99 -8.54 17.99
N GLY A 187 -34.51 -9.77 17.92
CA GLY A 187 -35.32 -10.94 17.56
C GLY A 187 -35.60 -11.09 16.07
N LYS A 188 -35.11 -10.17 15.22
CA LYS A 188 -35.19 -10.30 13.77
C LYS A 188 -34.02 -11.10 13.21
N SER A 189 -34.24 -11.67 12.03
CA SER A 189 -33.19 -12.33 11.26
C SER A 189 -33.23 -11.86 9.82
N THR A 190 -32.05 -11.67 9.24
CA THR A 190 -31.86 -11.26 7.86
C THR A 190 -30.84 -12.17 7.16
N GLU A 191 -30.84 -12.14 5.84
CA GLU A 191 -29.85 -12.83 5.01
C GLU A 191 -28.75 -11.84 4.60
N VAL A 192 -27.49 -12.26 4.76
CA VAL A 192 -26.31 -11.54 4.28
C VAL A 192 -25.78 -12.31 3.07
N GLN A 193 -25.78 -11.65 1.93
CA GLN A 193 -25.42 -12.17 0.62
C GLN A 193 -24.05 -11.65 0.21
N LEU A 194 -23.21 -12.53 -0.35
CA LEU A 194 -22.02 -12.17 -1.09
C LEU A 194 -22.34 -12.25 -2.58
N LEU A 195 -22.22 -11.13 -3.28
CA LEU A 195 -22.50 -11.00 -4.70
C LEU A 195 -21.23 -10.73 -5.50
N GLN A 196 -21.21 -11.17 -6.75
CA GLN A 196 -20.24 -10.79 -7.77
C GLN A 196 -21.01 -10.48 -9.05
N ASP A 197 -20.84 -9.28 -9.61
CA ASP A 197 -21.59 -8.75 -10.76
C ASP A 197 -23.13 -8.90 -10.67
N GLY A 198 -23.67 -8.85 -9.45
CA GLY A 198 -25.10 -8.99 -9.17
C GLY A 198 -25.59 -10.44 -9.00
N GLU A 199 -24.75 -11.46 -9.23
CA GLU A 199 -25.08 -12.85 -8.91
C GLU A 199 -24.71 -13.19 -7.46
N VAL A 200 -25.61 -13.88 -6.75
CA VAL A 200 -25.36 -14.31 -5.36
C VAL A 200 -24.47 -15.55 -5.37
N LEU A 201 -23.24 -15.41 -4.89
CA LEU A 201 -22.26 -16.50 -4.78
C LEU A 201 -22.45 -17.32 -3.50
N ALA A 202 -22.80 -16.65 -2.40
CA ALA A 202 -23.01 -17.27 -1.11
C ALA A 202 -23.97 -16.43 -0.26
N ALA A 203 -24.66 -17.07 0.68
CA ALA A 203 -25.56 -16.40 1.61
C ALA A 203 -25.44 -17.01 3.01
N GLN A 204 -25.59 -16.19 4.04
CA GLN A 204 -25.60 -16.61 5.44
C GLN A 204 -26.68 -15.87 6.22
N THR A 205 -27.30 -16.58 7.16
CA THR A 205 -28.31 -15.99 8.05
C THR A 205 -27.65 -15.25 9.22
N PHE A 206 -28.06 -14.00 9.42
CA PHE A 206 -27.73 -13.19 10.57
C PHE A 206 -28.95 -13.07 11.50
N GLU A 207 -28.83 -13.58 12.72
CA GLU A 207 -29.85 -13.49 13.76
C GLU A 207 -29.45 -12.43 14.78
N VAL A 208 -30.32 -11.42 14.97
CA VAL A 208 -30.11 -10.33 15.92
C VAL A 208 -30.69 -10.73 17.27
N LYS A 209 -29.82 -10.91 18.27
CA LYS A 209 -30.20 -11.37 19.61
C LYS A 209 -30.32 -10.24 20.64
N THR A 210 -29.76 -9.09 20.33
CA THR A 210 -29.65 -7.93 21.22
C THR A 210 -29.86 -6.63 20.44
N SER A 211 -30.20 -5.56 21.16
CA SER A 211 -30.60 -4.28 20.59
C SER A 211 -29.47 -3.55 19.89
N SER A 212 -28.23 -3.92 20.19
CA SER A 212 -27.07 -3.64 19.38
C SER A 212 -26.24 -4.92 19.31
N MET A 213 -25.89 -5.34 18.10
CA MET A 213 -25.11 -6.55 17.87
C MET A 213 -24.17 -6.34 16.69
N VAL A 214 -22.95 -6.85 16.82
CA VAL A 214 -21.97 -6.91 15.73
C VAL A 214 -21.53 -8.35 15.56
N LYS A 215 -21.48 -8.84 14.32
CA LYS A 215 -21.03 -10.19 14.00
C LYS A 215 -20.16 -10.20 12.75
N GLU A 216 -19.06 -10.96 12.80
CA GLU A 216 -18.26 -11.28 11.62
C GLU A 216 -18.79 -12.54 10.95
N LEU A 217 -19.01 -12.48 9.64
CA LEU A 217 -19.39 -13.60 8.80
C LEU A 217 -18.29 -13.86 7.77
N THR A 218 -17.94 -15.13 7.54
CA THR A 218 -16.88 -15.52 6.59
C THR A 218 -17.47 -16.30 5.43
N PHE A 219 -17.27 -15.82 4.22
CA PHE A 219 -17.68 -16.46 2.97
C PHE A 219 -16.46 -17.04 2.26
N ASN A 220 -16.54 -18.30 1.84
CA ASN A 220 -15.52 -18.96 1.03
C ASN A 220 -16.01 -19.03 -0.41
N VAL A 221 -15.30 -18.43 -1.35
CA VAL A 221 -15.67 -18.40 -2.78
C VAL A 221 -14.46 -18.71 -3.66
N GLU A 222 -14.66 -19.35 -4.80
CA GLU A 222 -13.57 -19.69 -5.72
C GLU A 222 -13.26 -18.53 -6.68
N ALA A 223 -11.99 -18.23 -6.92
CA ALA A 223 -11.56 -17.23 -7.89
C ALA A 223 -11.67 -17.79 -9.31
N THR A 224 -12.72 -17.47 -10.04
CA THR A 224 -13.02 -18.05 -11.36
C THR A 224 -12.69 -17.14 -12.55
N ARG A 225 -12.40 -15.86 -12.30
CA ARG A 225 -12.16 -14.86 -13.35
C ARG A 225 -10.86 -14.13 -13.09
N ILE A 226 -10.05 -13.97 -14.13
CA ILE A 226 -8.77 -13.24 -14.09
C ILE A 226 -9.05 -11.73 -14.14
N GLY A 227 -8.26 -10.93 -13.41
CA GLY A 227 -8.39 -9.48 -13.30
C GLY A 227 -8.98 -9.03 -11.96
N LEU A 228 -9.31 -7.75 -11.87
CA LEU A 228 -9.87 -7.11 -10.69
C LEU A 228 -11.33 -7.54 -10.52
N ASN A 229 -11.59 -8.41 -9.56
CA ASN A 229 -12.93 -8.86 -9.23
C ASN A 229 -13.55 -8.02 -8.12
N LYS A 230 -14.76 -7.51 -8.40
CA LYS A 230 -15.61 -6.79 -7.44
C LYS A 230 -16.53 -7.77 -6.71
N PHE A 231 -16.39 -7.83 -5.39
CA PHE A 231 -17.28 -8.55 -4.49
C PHE A 231 -18.12 -7.54 -3.70
N THR A 232 -19.43 -7.75 -3.62
CA THR A 232 -20.34 -6.91 -2.85
C THR A 232 -20.97 -7.74 -1.76
N VAL A 233 -20.75 -7.38 -0.51
CA VAL A 233 -21.50 -7.95 0.60
C VAL A 233 -22.72 -7.07 0.82
N ARG A 234 -23.90 -7.69 0.86
CA ARG A 234 -25.18 -7.00 1.04
C ARG A 234 -25.99 -7.70 2.12
N VAL A 235 -26.55 -6.94 3.04
CA VAL A 235 -27.58 -7.42 3.95
C VAL A 235 -28.96 -7.12 3.37
N VAL A 236 -29.88 -8.08 3.47
CA VAL A 236 -31.26 -7.89 3.02
C VAL A 236 -31.96 -6.93 3.98
N ALA A 237 -32.53 -5.87 3.44
CA ALA A 237 -33.15 -4.83 4.24
C ALA A 237 -34.43 -5.30 4.94
N ASP A 238 -34.63 -4.82 6.15
CA ASP A 238 -35.89 -4.89 6.89
C ASP A 238 -36.77 -3.67 6.55
N PRO A 239 -38.11 -3.84 6.44
CA PRO A 239 -39.02 -2.73 6.13
C PRO A 239 -39.02 -1.57 7.14
N ALA A 240 -38.48 -1.77 8.35
CA ALA A 240 -38.37 -0.74 9.37
C ALA A 240 -37.10 0.11 9.25
N GLU A 241 -36.18 -0.21 8.33
CA GLU A 241 -34.97 0.58 8.08
C GLU A 241 -35.27 1.83 7.26
N GLU A 242 -34.67 2.95 7.67
CA GLU A 242 -34.69 4.20 6.90
C GLU A 242 -33.43 4.37 6.05
N ASN A 243 -32.27 3.92 6.53
CA ASN A 243 -31.03 3.93 5.78
C ASN A 243 -30.83 2.58 5.07
N LEU A 244 -30.69 2.62 3.74
CA LEU A 244 -30.43 1.43 2.94
C LEU A 244 -29.06 1.50 2.25
N LEU A 245 -28.33 2.61 2.38
CA LEU A 245 -27.08 2.85 1.66
C LEU A 245 -25.91 2.08 2.31
N ASN A 246 -25.93 1.97 3.63
CA ASN A 246 -25.01 1.23 4.49
C ASN A 246 -25.24 -0.31 4.48
N ASN A 247 -26.32 -0.77 3.86
CA ASN A 247 -26.65 -2.19 3.72
C ASN A 247 -25.79 -2.94 2.70
N SER A 248 -24.87 -2.26 2.02
CA SER A 248 -23.91 -2.90 1.13
C SER A 248 -22.52 -2.28 1.19
N LEU A 249 -21.50 -3.11 1.16
CA LEU A 249 -20.10 -2.68 1.06
C LEU A 249 -19.34 -3.59 0.09
N GLU A 250 -18.35 -3.00 -0.58
CA GLU A 250 -17.62 -3.62 -1.68
C GLU A 250 -16.18 -3.93 -1.28
N ALA A 251 -15.66 -5.06 -1.76
CA ALA A 251 -14.26 -5.46 -1.69
C ALA A 251 -13.74 -5.87 -3.07
N PHE A 252 -12.45 -5.66 -3.30
CA PHE A 252 -11.82 -5.90 -4.59
C PHE A 252 -10.67 -6.89 -4.43
N VAL A 253 -10.56 -7.84 -5.36
CA VAL A 253 -9.53 -8.88 -5.36
C VAL A 253 -8.96 -9.00 -6.76
N ASP A 254 -7.67 -8.74 -6.92
CA ASP A 254 -6.96 -8.97 -8.19
C ASP A 254 -6.62 -10.44 -8.35
N VAL A 255 -7.19 -11.09 -9.36
CA VAL A 255 -7.00 -12.52 -9.61
C VAL A 255 -6.04 -12.72 -10.77
N LEU A 256 -4.90 -13.34 -10.47
CA LEU A 256 -3.87 -13.64 -11.45
C LEU A 256 -3.95 -15.10 -11.93
N ASP A 257 -3.71 -15.30 -13.22
CA ASP A 257 -3.62 -16.64 -13.83
C ASP A 257 -2.23 -17.27 -13.65
N ASN A 258 -1.17 -16.45 -13.58
CA ASN A 258 0.20 -16.93 -13.74
C ASN A 258 0.84 -17.43 -12.44
N ARG A 259 0.48 -18.64 -11.99
CA ARG A 259 1.36 -19.35 -11.07
C ARG A 259 2.71 -19.57 -11.74
N THR A 260 3.77 -19.32 -10.99
CA THR A 260 5.12 -19.62 -11.45
C THR A 260 5.30 -21.14 -11.44
N GLN A 261 5.51 -21.70 -12.61
CA GLN A 261 5.69 -23.14 -12.80
C GLN A 261 7.13 -23.54 -12.49
N VAL A 262 7.30 -24.35 -11.44
CA VAL A 262 8.58 -24.87 -10.98
C VAL A 262 8.69 -26.35 -11.31
N LEU A 263 9.57 -26.71 -12.25
CA LEU A 263 9.82 -28.10 -12.61
C LEU A 263 11.02 -28.63 -11.82
N ILE A 264 10.83 -29.63 -10.97
CA ILE A 264 11.92 -30.38 -10.35
C ILE A 264 12.22 -31.62 -11.19
N LEU A 265 13.37 -31.59 -11.87
CA LEU A 265 13.91 -32.76 -12.57
C LEU A 265 14.96 -33.45 -11.71
N ALA A 266 14.76 -34.74 -11.49
CA ALA A 266 15.68 -35.54 -10.70
C ALA A 266 16.22 -36.74 -11.47
N LYS A 267 17.44 -37.17 -11.16
CA LYS A 267 17.95 -38.44 -11.67
C LYS A 267 17.25 -39.64 -11.03
N ASN A 268 17.02 -39.58 -9.72
CA ASN A 268 16.43 -40.65 -8.91
C ASN A 268 15.54 -40.01 -7.81
N PRO A 269 14.55 -40.74 -7.27
CA PRO A 269 13.81 -40.31 -6.09
C PRO A 269 14.74 -40.00 -4.91
N HIS A 270 14.54 -38.88 -4.23
CA HIS A 270 15.38 -38.42 -3.13
C HIS A 270 14.58 -37.59 -2.09
N PRO A 271 14.86 -37.69 -0.77
CA PRO A 271 14.12 -36.94 0.24
C PRO A 271 14.26 -35.41 0.13
N ASP A 272 15.35 -34.88 -0.44
CA ASP A 272 15.48 -33.44 -0.71
C ASP A 272 14.40 -32.93 -1.67
N ILE A 273 13.98 -33.75 -2.64
CA ILE A 273 12.93 -33.37 -3.61
C ILE A 273 11.61 -33.13 -2.89
N ALA A 274 11.23 -34.06 -2.00
CA ALA A 274 10.03 -33.90 -1.18
C ALA A 274 10.14 -32.70 -0.24
N ALA A 275 11.34 -32.45 0.31
CA ALA A 275 11.59 -31.29 1.15
C ALA A 275 11.44 -29.96 0.38
N PHE A 276 11.97 -29.88 -0.84
CA PHE A 276 11.86 -28.71 -1.70
C PHE A 276 10.43 -28.48 -2.16
N LYS A 277 9.76 -29.50 -2.69
CA LYS A 277 8.36 -29.41 -3.11
C LYS A 277 7.48 -28.85 -1.99
N ALA A 278 7.55 -29.48 -0.81
CA ALA A 278 6.74 -29.08 0.33
C ALA A 278 7.21 -27.77 1.02
N ALA A 279 8.33 -27.17 0.63
CA ALA A 279 8.71 -25.83 1.07
C ALA A 279 8.21 -24.77 0.08
N ILE A 280 8.32 -25.05 -1.22
CA ILE A 280 7.94 -24.13 -2.29
C ILE A 280 6.41 -24.01 -2.38
N GLU A 281 5.67 -25.11 -2.26
CA GLU A 281 4.20 -25.15 -2.26
C GLU A 281 3.56 -24.53 -0.99
N THR A 282 4.36 -24.02 -0.06
CA THR A 282 3.81 -23.20 1.06
C THR A 282 3.38 -21.81 0.60
N VAL A 283 3.80 -21.39 -0.59
CA VAL A 283 3.44 -20.11 -1.20
C VAL A 283 2.57 -20.39 -2.42
N ASP A 284 1.32 -19.92 -2.39
CA ASP A 284 0.30 -20.19 -3.42
C ASP A 284 0.68 -19.72 -4.84
N GLN A 285 1.67 -18.84 -4.94
CA GLN A 285 2.20 -18.33 -6.21
C GLN A 285 2.97 -19.40 -7.02
N TYR A 286 3.45 -20.48 -6.38
CA TYR A 286 4.27 -21.50 -7.05
C TYR A 286 3.48 -22.79 -7.25
N GLU A 287 3.60 -23.36 -8.45
CA GLU A 287 3.14 -24.71 -8.74
C GLU A 287 4.33 -25.60 -9.03
N VAL A 288 4.44 -26.74 -8.32
CA VAL A 288 5.64 -27.58 -8.37
C VAL A 288 5.33 -28.93 -9.02
N GLU A 289 5.87 -29.12 -10.21
CA GLU A 289 5.86 -30.41 -10.90
C GLU A 289 7.15 -31.17 -10.62
N VAL A 290 7.05 -32.46 -10.29
CA VAL A 290 8.22 -33.32 -10.04
C VAL A 290 8.24 -34.44 -11.05
N GLN A 291 9.34 -34.55 -11.80
CA GLN A 291 9.53 -35.62 -12.77
C GLN A 291 10.95 -36.20 -12.69
N LEU A 292 11.07 -37.48 -13.05
CA LEU A 292 12.37 -38.10 -13.29
C LEU A 292 12.84 -37.76 -14.71
N LEU A 293 14.13 -37.52 -14.89
CA LEU A 293 14.68 -37.16 -16.21
C LEU A 293 14.47 -38.26 -17.28
N GLU A 294 14.35 -39.51 -16.85
CA GLU A 294 14.05 -40.65 -17.73
C GLU A 294 12.64 -40.55 -18.33
N ASP A 295 11.67 -40.15 -17.50
CA ASP A 295 10.24 -40.06 -17.85
C ASP A 295 9.84 -38.69 -18.44
N TRP A 296 10.70 -37.67 -18.31
CA TRP A 296 10.44 -36.34 -18.83
C TRP A 296 10.48 -36.33 -20.37
N ASP A 297 9.40 -35.77 -20.94
CA ASP A 297 9.13 -35.64 -22.37
C ASP A 297 9.75 -34.39 -23.01
N GLU A 298 10.67 -33.73 -22.29
CA GLU A 298 11.42 -32.55 -22.75
C GLU A 298 10.53 -31.33 -23.04
N LYS A 299 9.31 -31.27 -22.50
CA LYS A 299 8.48 -30.06 -22.54
C LYS A 299 8.96 -29.04 -21.52
N TYR A 300 9.21 -27.81 -21.97
CA TYR A 300 9.80 -26.73 -21.17
C TYR A 300 9.12 -25.37 -21.38
N GLU A 301 8.18 -25.27 -22.32
CA GLU A 301 7.56 -24.01 -22.76
C GLU A 301 6.82 -23.29 -21.63
N ASN A 302 6.26 -24.06 -20.69
CA ASN A 302 5.52 -23.55 -19.54
C ASN A 302 6.37 -23.54 -18.26
N VAL A 303 7.68 -23.82 -18.31
CA VAL A 303 8.54 -23.90 -17.12
C VAL A 303 9.21 -22.56 -16.85
N ASP A 304 8.87 -21.94 -15.72
CA ASP A 304 9.45 -20.66 -15.31
C ASP A 304 10.77 -20.82 -14.54
N LEU A 305 10.94 -21.94 -13.84
CA LEU A 305 12.14 -22.30 -13.09
C LEU A 305 12.35 -23.82 -13.11
N ALA A 306 13.56 -24.27 -13.40
CA ALA A 306 13.95 -25.67 -13.30
C ALA A 306 14.84 -25.93 -12.08
N ILE A 307 14.49 -26.91 -11.26
CA ILE A 307 15.32 -27.42 -10.16
C ILE A 307 15.93 -28.75 -10.58
N LEU A 308 17.25 -28.80 -10.75
CA LEU A 308 17.97 -29.99 -11.21
C LEU A 308 18.59 -30.72 -10.03
N HIS A 309 18.02 -31.85 -9.62
CA HIS A 309 18.53 -32.65 -8.51
C HIS A 309 19.37 -33.84 -9.00
N ALA A 310 20.65 -33.88 -8.59
CA ALA A 310 21.59 -34.95 -8.94
C ALA A 310 21.85 -35.11 -10.46
N LEU A 311 21.74 -34.01 -11.21
CA LEU A 311 21.90 -33.97 -12.67
C LEU A 311 22.94 -32.92 -13.11
N PRO A 312 23.61 -33.12 -14.26
CA PRO A 312 23.60 -34.32 -15.13
C PRO A 312 24.50 -35.43 -14.58
N THR A 313 24.23 -36.70 -14.91
CA THR A 313 25.13 -37.84 -14.58
C THR A 313 25.95 -38.34 -15.77
N GLY A 314 25.59 -37.95 -17.00
CA GLY A 314 26.31 -38.33 -18.23
C GLY A 314 25.90 -37.50 -19.45
N SER A 315 26.37 -37.90 -20.62
CA SER A 315 26.15 -37.18 -21.88
C SER A 315 24.70 -37.23 -22.36
N GLY A 316 23.97 -38.32 -22.10
CA GLY A 316 22.55 -38.43 -22.39
C GLY A 316 21.72 -37.40 -21.62
N ASP A 317 21.95 -37.30 -20.31
CA ASP A 317 21.29 -36.30 -19.46
C ASP A 317 21.61 -34.88 -19.93
N LEU A 318 22.87 -34.61 -20.30
CA LEU A 318 23.27 -33.29 -20.78
C LEU A 318 22.46 -32.84 -22.01
N ASN A 319 22.20 -33.73 -22.96
CA ASN A 319 21.48 -33.37 -24.18
C ASN A 319 20.05 -32.90 -23.89
N LYS A 320 19.36 -33.54 -22.94
CA LYS A 320 18.04 -33.11 -22.49
C LYS A 320 18.08 -31.76 -21.76
N LEU A 321 19.12 -31.53 -20.96
CA LEU A 321 19.21 -30.35 -20.08
C LEU A 321 19.72 -29.07 -20.76
N LYS A 322 20.31 -29.16 -21.96
CA LYS A 322 20.81 -27.98 -22.71
C LYS A 322 19.71 -26.96 -22.98
N VAL A 323 18.47 -27.41 -23.08
CA VAL A 323 17.31 -26.56 -23.35
C VAL A 323 17.13 -25.43 -22.32
N PHE A 324 17.45 -25.67 -21.05
CA PHE A 324 17.37 -24.65 -20.01
C PHE A 324 18.40 -23.55 -20.20
N ARG A 325 19.62 -23.90 -20.65
CA ARG A 325 20.68 -22.95 -20.98
C ARG A 325 20.33 -22.18 -22.26
N ASP A 326 19.94 -22.90 -23.31
CA ASP A 326 19.75 -22.32 -24.64
C ASP A 326 18.55 -21.35 -24.67
N ASN A 327 17.51 -21.61 -23.86
CA ASN A 327 16.35 -20.73 -23.68
C ASN A 327 16.45 -19.80 -22.47
N LYS A 328 17.58 -19.80 -21.75
CA LYS A 328 17.81 -18.97 -20.54
C LYS A 328 16.73 -19.13 -19.46
N ILE A 329 16.20 -20.34 -19.29
CA ILE A 329 15.25 -20.68 -18.22
C ILE A 329 16.03 -20.71 -16.91
N PRO A 330 15.61 -19.97 -15.86
CA PRO A 330 16.28 -19.99 -14.57
C PRO A 330 16.48 -21.41 -14.04
N VAL A 331 17.66 -21.70 -13.47
CA VAL A 331 18.00 -23.03 -12.97
C VAL A 331 18.49 -22.96 -11.53
N PHE A 332 17.95 -23.82 -10.66
CA PHE A 332 18.54 -24.14 -9.37
C PHE A 332 19.11 -25.57 -9.40
N SER A 333 20.43 -25.73 -9.34
CA SER A 333 21.07 -27.04 -9.43
C SER A 333 21.54 -27.56 -8.07
N ILE A 334 21.31 -28.84 -7.82
CA ILE A 334 21.74 -29.53 -6.58
C ILE A 334 22.78 -30.57 -6.96
N LEU A 335 24.03 -30.27 -6.62
CA LEU A 335 25.21 -31.04 -7.00
C LEU A 335 25.50 -32.11 -5.95
N THR A 336 24.87 -33.28 -6.12
CA THR A 336 25.16 -34.45 -5.32
C THR A 336 26.44 -35.16 -5.81
N PRO A 337 27.01 -36.11 -5.04
CA PRO A 337 28.18 -36.88 -5.46
C PRO A 337 28.04 -37.68 -6.77
N SER A 338 26.81 -37.90 -7.27
CA SER A 338 26.56 -38.58 -8.53
C SER A 338 26.64 -37.66 -9.76
N VAL A 339 26.69 -36.35 -9.58
CA VAL A 339 26.75 -35.38 -10.68
C VAL A 339 28.07 -35.48 -11.44
N SER A 340 27.96 -35.55 -12.76
CA SER A 340 29.09 -35.51 -13.68
C SER A 340 29.53 -34.07 -13.91
N LEU A 341 30.59 -33.69 -13.20
CA LEU A 341 31.17 -32.35 -13.24
C LEU A 341 31.64 -31.92 -14.65
N LEU A 342 32.09 -32.87 -15.47
CA LEU A 342 32.44 -32.64 -16.87
C LEU A 342 31.25 -32.11 -17.66
N HIS A 343 30.07 -32.72 -17.49
CA HIS A 343 28.85 -32.34 -18.20
C HIS A 343 28.19 -31.13 -17.54
N TYR A 344 28.25 -31.02 -16.20
CA TYR A 344 27.75 -29.86 -15.46
C TYR A 344 28.41 -28.56 -15.96
N LYS A 345 29.73 -28.57 -16.16
CA LYS A 345 30.45 -27.40 -16.69
C LYS A 345 29.93 -26.95 -18.07
N GLN A 346 29.42 -27.86 -18.89
CA GLN A 346 28.89 -27.54 -20.22
C GLN A 346 27.51 -26.87 -20.17
N LEU A 347 26.79 -27.00 -19.06
CA LEU A 347 25.52 -26.31 -18.84
C LEU A 347 25.71 -24.85 -18.40
N ASP A 348 26.92 -24.43 -18.05
CA ASP A 348 27.24 -23.07 -17.57
C ASP A 348 26.33 -22.61 -16.40
N LEU A 349 26.19 -23.45 -15.38
CA LEU A 349 25.32 -23.18 -14.23
C LEU A 349 26.02 -22.38 -13.10
N GLY A 350 26.98 -21.51 -13.45
CA GLY A 350 27.58 -20.53 -12.53
C GLY A 350 28.68 -21.05 -11.59
N LEU A 351 29.13 -22.30 -11.74
CA LEU A 351 30.20 -22.88 -10.91
C LEU A 351 31.41 -23.26 -11.76
N ASN A 352 32.57 -22.68 -11.45
CA ASN A 352 33.85 -23.04 -12.06
C ASN A 352 34.58 -24.09 -11.22
N LEU A 353 35.15 -25.07 -11.92
CA LEU A 353 35.80 -26.24 -11.31
C LEU A 353 37.29 -26.20 -11.64
N ALA A 354 38.14 -26.05 -10.62
CA ALA A 354 39.59 -26.01 -10.77
C ALA A 354 40.23 -27.41 -10.65
N SER A 355 39.82 -28.19 -9.64
CA SER A 355 40.31 -29.57 -9.42
C SER A 355 39.31 -30.35 -8.57
N VAL A 356 38.89 -31.54 -9.02
CA VAL A 356 37.92 -32.36 -8.28
C VAL A 356 38.36 -33.82 -8.25
N ARG A 357 38.28 -34.45 -7.08
CA ARG A 357 38.49 -35.89 -6.89
C ARG A 357 37.14 -36.54 -6.60
N LYS A 358 36.92 -37.79 -7.04
CA LYS A 358 35.72 -38.59 -6.69
C LYS A 358 35.71 -39.04 -5.21
N LYS A 359 36.00 -38.13 -4.29
CA LYS A 359 35.86 -38.32 -2.86
C LYS A 359 34.77 -37.38 -2.37
N THR A 360 34.08 -37.77 -1.32
CA THR A 360 33.08 -36.93 -0.65
C THR A 360 33.66 -36.40 0.64
N ASP A 361 33.24 -35.21 1.03
CA ASP A 361 33.52 -34.62 2.34
C ASP A 361 32.22 -34.37 3.10
N LYS A 362 32.32 -34.21 4.42
CA LYS A 362 31.20 -33.79 5.28
C LYS A 362 31.40 -32.34 5.66
N ALA A 363 30.64 -31.45 5.04
CA ALA A 363 30.73 -30.03 5.27
C ALA A 363 29.61 -29.55 6.20
N GLY A 364 29.98 -28.81 7.24
CA GLY A 364 29.06 -27.89 7.92
C GLY A 364 28.89 -26.62 7.11
N VAL A 365 28.09 -25.69 7.63
CA VAL A 365 27.73 -24.45 6.95
C VAL A 365 27.89 -23.24 7.85
N TYR A 366 28.15 -22.09 7.24
CA TYR A 366 28.01 -20.78 7.85
C TYR A 366 27.53 -19.76 6.81
N LEU A 367 26.93 -18.66 7.29
CA LEU A 367 26.43 -17.57 6.46
C LEU A 367 27.58 -16.69 5.96
N ASN A 368 27.45 -16.18 4.74
CA ASN A 368 28.37 -15.19 4.19
C ASN A 368 27.81 -13.77 4.39
N ASP A 369 28.50 -12.95 5.17
CA ASP A 369 28.08 -11.57 5.47
C ASP A 369 28.01 -10.66 4.22
N GLY A 370 28.73 -11.02 3.14
CA GLY A 370 28.74 -10.27 1.88
C GLY A 370 27.52 -10.51 0.98
N PHE A 371 26.54 -11.30 1.39
CA PHE A 371 25.35 -11.60 0.58
C PHE A 371 24.30 -10.50 0.65
N ASN A 372 23.85 -9.98 -0.49
CA ASN A 372 22.85 -8.91 -0.53
C ASN A 372 21.72 -9.07 -1.56
N LEU A 373 21.59 -10.24 -2.22
CA LEU A 373 20.54 -10.46 -3.22
C LEU A 373 19.12 -10.51 -2.62
N PHE A 374 19.00 -10.95 -1.37
CA PHE A 374 17.77 -10.87 -0.58
C PHE A 374 18.09 -10.89 0.91
N LYS A 375 17.15 -10.44 1.74
CA LYS A 375 17.33 -10.42 3.20
C LYS A 375 17.27 -11.84 3.76
N SER A 376 18.42 -12.40 4.15
CA SER A 376 18.49 -13.64 4.92
C SER A 376 18.30 -13.33 6.40
N THR A 377 17.46 -14.10 7.09
CA THR A 377 17.36 -14.03 8.55
C THR A 377 18.64 -14.63 9.15
N PRO A 378 19.28 -13.99 10.14
CA PRO A 378 20.39 -14.61 10.88
C PRO A 378 19.95 -15.92 11.52
N ASN A 379 20.84 -16.91 11.57
CA ASN A 379 20.57 -18.20 12.18
C ASN A 379 21.79 -18.73 12.92
N ASP A 380 21.81 -18.48 14.22
CA ASP A 380 22.93 -18.85 15.11
C ASP A 380 23.05 -20.38 15.30
N GLU A 381 22.01 -21.15 14.95
CA GLU A 381 21.99 -22.62 15.07
C GLU A 381 22.58 -23.34 13.85
N LEU A 382 22.95 -22.63 12.77
CA LEU A 382 23.56 -23.22 11.56
C LEU A 382 24.79 -24.08 11.88
N ALA A 383 25.58 -23.66 12.86
CA ALA A 383 26.76 -24.40 13.31
C ALA A 383 26.42 -25.79 13.90
N ARG A 384 25.16 -26.05 14.27
CA ARG A 384 24.69 -27.33 14.83
C ARG A 384 23.95 -28.20 13.83
N TYR A 385 23.77 -27.72 12.59
CA TYR A 385 23.07 -28.49 11.58
C TYR A 385 23.86 -29.74 11.21
N PRO A 386 23.17 -30.86 10.91
CA PRO A 386 23.84 -32.07 10.41
C PRO A 386 24.68 -31.74 9.18
N PRO A 387 25.93 -32.21 9.07
CA PRO A 387 26.76 -31.90 7.92
C PRO A 387 26.17 -32.49 6.62
N MET A 388 26.29 -31.73 5.53
CA MET A 388 25.90 -32.17 4.19
C MET A 388 27.02 -32.99 3.55
N SER A 389 26.66 -33.91 2.63
CA SER A 389 27.65 -34.63 1.85
C SER A 389 27.99 -33.84 0.60
N VAL A 390 29.22 -33.34 0.51
CA VAL A 390 29.68 -32.52 -0.62
C VAL A 390 30.76 -33.26 -1.42
N LEU A 391 30.90 -32.94 -2.70
CA LEU A 391 32.01 -33.43 -3.52
C LEU A 391 33.32 -32.74 -3.10
N PHE A 392 34.40 -33.49 -2.94
CA PHE A 392 35.70 -32.94 -2.58
C PHE A 392 36.38 -32.28 -3.79
N GLY A 393 36.51 -30.96 -3.75
CA GLY A 393 37.19 -30.20 -4.79
C GLY A 393 37.45 -28.74 -4.43
N ASP A 394 38.13 -28.05 -5.33
CA ASP A 394 38.30 -26.60 -5.33
C ASP A 394 37.35 -25.99 -6.35
N TYR A 395 36.36 -25.27 -5.81
CA TYR A 395 35.30 -24.61 -6.54
C TYR A 395 35.52 -23.11 -6.49
N SER A 396 35.38 -22.44 -7.63
CA SER A 396 35.32 -20.99 -7.69
C SER A 396 33.99 -20.55 -8.27
N LEU A 397 33.44 -19.48 -7.71
CA LEU A 397 32.26 -18.83 -8.25
C LEU A 397 32.65 -18.01 -9.49
N SER A 398 31.73 -17.86 -10.44
CA SER A 398 31.91 -16.89 -11.53
C SER A 398 31.92 -15.45 -11.00
N SER A 399 32.50 -14.51 -11.75
CA SER A 399 32.71 -13.12 -11.29
C SER A 399 31.41 -12.34 -11.05
N ASP A 400 30.29 -12.80 -11.61
CA ASP A 400 28.94 -12.25 -11.49
C ASP A 400 28.14 -12.87 -10.32
N GLY A 401 28.76 -13.76 -9.53
CA GLY A 401 28.05 -14.50 -8.49
C GLY A 401 28.16 -13.93 -7.08
N GLN A 402 27.18 -14.27 -6.23
CA GLN A 402 27.22 -14.10 -4.78
C GLN A 402 26.96 -15.40 -4.04
N LEU A 403 27.64 -15.59 -2.90
CA LEU A 403 27.43 -16.74 -2.01
C LEU A 403 26.57 -16.35 -0.84
N LEU A 404 25.52 -17.14 -0.56
CA LEU A 404 24.77 -17.06 0.70
C LEU A 404 25.42 -17.95 1.77
N LEU A 405 25.80 -19.17 1.38
CA LEU A 405 26.37 -20.17 2.28
C LEU A 405 27.76 -20.59 1.85
N LYS A 406 28.67 -20.69 2.81
CA LYS A 406 30.02 -21.22 2.65
C LYS A 406 30.21 -22.48 3.48
N GLN A 407 31.19 -23.31 3.10
CA GLN A 407 31.46 -24.58 3.76
C GLN A 407 32.36 -24.41 4.99
N ARG A 408 32.01 -25.11 6.06
CA ARG A 408 32.84 -25.25 7.26
C ARG A 408 33.32 -26.71 7.38
N ILE A 409 34.63 -26.94 7.36
CA ILE A 409 35.22 -28.28 7.47
C ILE A 409 35.74 -28.48 8.89
N GLY A 410 35.06 -29.31 9.68
CA GLY A 410 35.31 -29.40 11.11
C GLY A 410 35.06 -28.06 11.80
N PRO A 411 36.05 -27.48 12.52
CA PRO A 411 35.92 -26.16 13.13
C PRO A 411 36.31 -24.99 12.21
N VAL A 412 36.85 -25.24 11.02
CA VAL A 412 37.45 -24.20 10.17
C VAL A 412 36.44 -23.70 9.14
N GLU A 413 36.15 -22.40 9.16
CA GLU A 413 35.41 -21.69 8.13
C GLU A 413 36.28 -21.53 6.88
N THR A 414 35.75 -21.89 5.71
CA THR A 414 36.49 -21.90 4.44
C THR A 414 35.77 -21.06 3.40
N ASP A 415 36.51 -20.48 2.45
CA ASP A 415 35.90 -19.76 1.32
C ASP A 415 35.24 -20.66 0.26
N LYS A 416 35.12 -21.96 0.54
CA LYS A 416 34.47 -22.89 -0.39
C LYS A 416 32.97 -22.60 -0.46
N PRO A 417 32.39 -22.46 -1.66
CA PRO A 417 30.98 -22.17 -1.83
C PRO A 417 30.12 -23.36 -1.41
N LEU A 418 28.93 -23.10 -0.85
CA LEU A 418 27.91 -24.13 -0.60
C LEU A 418 26.62 -23.81 -1.35
N LEU A 419 26.05 -22.62 -1.13
CA LEU A 419 24.88 -22.11 -1.84
C LEU A 419 25.20 -20.76 -2.45
N GLY A 420 25.09 -20.67 -3.77
CA GLY A 420 25.45 -19.48 -4.52
C GLY A 420 24.48 -19.18 -5.66
N TYR A 421 24.54 -17.94 -6.12
CA TYR A 421 23.65 -17.37 -7.12
C TYR A 421 24.52 -16.65 -8.15
N THR A 422 24.12 -16.70 -9.42
CA THR A 422 24.78 -16.03 -10.53
C THR A 422 23.72 -15.46 -11.47
N SER A 423 24.07 -14.42 -12.21
CA SER A 423 23.16 -13.78 -13.15
C SER A 423 23.99 -13.17 -14.29
N ALA A 424 24.08 -13.89 -15.41
CA ALA A 424 24.72 -13.40 -16.62
C ALA A 424 23.65 -13.15 -17.70
N ASP A 425 23.68 -11.99 -18.35
CA ASP A 425 22.74 -11.61 -19.42
C ASP A 425 21.26 -11.82 -19.10
N GLY A 426 20.88 -11.58 -17.84
CA GLY A 426 19.52 -11.78 -17.32
C GLY A 426 19.15 -13.24 -17.00
N TRP A 427 20.03 -14.20 -17.28
CA TRP A 427 19.82 -15.60 -16.93
C TRP A 427 20.26 -15.88 -15.49
N LYS A 428 19.28 -15.97 -14.59
CA LYS A 428 19.51 -16.23 -13.17
C LYS A 428 19.69 -17.71 -12.90
N ARG A 429 20.72 -18.06 -12.15
CA ARG A 429 21.05 -19.44 -11.79
C ARG A 429 21.45 -19.51 -10.33
N ALA A 430 21.09 -20.58 -9.65
CA ALA A 430 21.59 -20.89 -8.33
C ALA A 430 22.14 -22.31 -8.31
N PHE A 431 23.04 -22.58 -7.37
CA PHE A 431 23.54 -23.92 -7.13
C PHE A 431 23.67 -24.19 -5.62
N LEU A 432 23.42 -25.44 -5.24
CA LEU A 432 23.67 -25.99 -3.92
C LEU A 432 24.64 -27.16 -4.05
N LEU A 433 25.77 -27.10 -3.35
CA LEU A 433 26.73 -28.20 -3.30
C LEU A 433 26.33 -29.19 -2.22
N GLY A 434 26.05 -30.43 -2.63
CA GLY A 434 25.73 -31.53 -1.74
C GLY A 434 24.25 -31.77 -1.52
N ASP A 435 23.96 -32.89 -0.87
CA ASP A 435 22.64 -33.35 -0.46
C ASP A 435 22.48 -33.34 1.06
N GLY A 436 21.23 -33.38 1.52
CA GLY A 436 20.88 -33.44 2.95
C GLY A 436 20.15 -32.22 3.49
N TRP A 437 19.61 -31.37 2.61
CA TRP A 437 18.74 -30.25 3.01
C TRP A 437 17.52 -30.72 3.81
N TRP A 438 16.98 -31.89 3.46
CA TRP A 438 15.89 -32.56 4.18
C TRP A 438 16.23 -32.82 5.66
N ARG A 439 17.52 -33.07 5.98
CA ARG A 439 17.97 -33.28 7.37
C ARG A 439 17.98 -31.98 8.15
N TRP A 440 18.34 -30.87 7.49
CA TRP A 440 18.27 -29.55 8.11
C TRP A 440 16.82 -29.19 8.40
N ARG A 441 15.93 -29.35 7.41
CA ARG A 441 14.49 -29.13 7.58
C ARG A 441 13.88 -29.99 8.71
N LEU A 442 14.27 -31.26 8.79
CA LEU A 442 13.83 -32.16 9.86
C LEU A 442 14.37 -31.73 11.24
N TYR A 443 15.63 -31.30 11.31
CA TYR A 443 16.24 -30.78 12.53
C TYR A 443 15.49 -29.54 13.03
N GLU A 444 15.16 -28.60 12.14
CA GLU A 444 14.39 -27.40 12.48
C GLU A 444 13.01 -27.76 13.00
N ARG A 445 12.26 -28.60 12.30
CA ARG A 445 10.90 -29.01 12.73
C ARG A 445 10.84 -29.69 14.10
N MET A 446 11.96 -30.27 14.55
CA MET A 446 12.04 -30.90 15.88
C MET A 446 12.44 -29.92 16.99
N ARG A 447 12.99 -28.73 16.65
CA ARG A 447 13.70 -27.87 17.62
C ARG A 447 13.34 -26.39 17.57
N LEU A 448 12.79 -25.91 16.46
CA LEU A 448 12.56 -24.50 16.18
C LEU A 448 11.13 -24.29 15.68
N ASP A 449 10.52 -23.18 16.11
CA ASP A 449 9.17 -22.79 15.65
C ASP A 449 9.18 -22.17 14.25
N LYS A 450 10.35 -21.71 13.78
CA LYS A 450 10.53 -21.07 12.46
C LYS A 450 11.46 -21.92 11.61
N SER A 451 11.08 -22.12 10.35
CA SER A 451 11.92 -22.83 9.37
C SER A 451 12.76 -21.84 8.56
N TRP A 452 14.05 -21.75 8.90
CA TRP A 452 15.00 -20.97 8.11
C TRP A 452 15.30 -21.66 6.78
N THR A 453 15.31 -22.99 6.74
CA THR A 453 15.50 -23.75 5.50
C THR A 453 14.38 -23.51 4.47
N ASP A 454 13.12 -23.46 4.91
CA ASP A 454 11.99 -23.17 4.02
C ASP A 454 12.04 -21.71 3.54
N ASP A 455 12.37 -20.74 4.41
CA ASP A 455 12.54 -19.32 4.05
C ASP A 455 13.63 -19.11 2.98
N VAL A 456 14.79 -19.77 3.12
CA VAL A 456 15.87 -19.69 2.13
C VAL A 456 15.47 -20.29 0.79
N LEU A 457 14.77 -21.43 0.78
CA LEU A 457 14.28 -22.05 -0.45
C LEU A 457 13.26 -21.17 -1.16
N VAL A 458 12.28 -20.65 -0.44
CA VAL A 458 11.25 -19.76 -0.99
C VAL A 458 11.90 -18.50 -1.58
N LYS A 459 12.85 -17.88 -0.87
CA LYS A 459 13.58 -16.71 -1.39
C LYS A 459 14.48 -17.04 -2.57
N THR A 460 15.05 -18.24 -2.61
CA THR A 460 15.81 -18.74 -3.77
C THR A 460 14.90 -18.81 -4.99
N VAL A 461 13.75 -19.48 -4.86
CA VAL A 461 12.76 -19.58 -5.93
C VAL A 461 12.27 -18.20 -6.34
N GLN A 462 11.91 -17.34 -5.38
CA GLN A 462 11.47 -15.96 -5.65
C GLN A 462 12.53 -15.17 -6.44
N TYR A 463 13.79 -15.22 -6.01
CA TYR A 463 14.88 -14.53 -6.70
C TYR A 463 15.03 -15.02 -8.15
N LEU A 464 14.98 -16.33 -8.37
CA LEU A 464 15.15 -16.94 -9.70
C LEU A 464 13.94 -16.72 -10.60
N ALA A 465 12.73 -16.90 -10.06
CA ALA A 465 11.45 -16.80 -10.75
C ALA A 465 11.00 -15.36 -11.02
N LEU A 466 11.60 -14.37 -10.35
CA LEU A 466 11.45 -12.95 -10.68
C LEU A 466 11.87 -12.73 -12.14
N LYS A 467 10.91 -12.88 -13.05
CA LYS A 467 10.97 -12.38 -14.42
C LYS A 467 11.19 -10.89 -14.25
N GLN A 468 12.39 -10.41 -14.60
CA GLN A 468 12.51 -9.00 -14.87
C GLN A 468 11.55 -8.76 -16.04
N LYS A 469 10.39 -8.16 -15.76
CA LYS A 469 9.50 -7.63 -16.78
C LYS A 469 10.33 -6.54 -17.45
N LYS A 470 11.15 -6.93 -18.42
CA LYS A 470 11.88 -6.03 -19.31
C LYS A 470 10.88 -5.52 -20.33
N THR A 471 9.75 -5.00 -19.86
CA THR A 471 8.85 -4.24 -20.71
C THR A 471 9.47 -2.86 -20.86
N ARG A 472 9.58 -2.46 -22.12
CA ARG A 472 10.08 -1.13 -22.46
C ARG A 472 9.08 -0.04 -22.08
N LEU A 473 7.81 -0.39 -21.85
CA LEU A 473 6.78 0.49 -21.31
C LEU A 473 6.34 -0.05 -19.95
N ARG A 474 6.23 0.84 -18.96
CA ARG A 474 5.70 0.53 -17.64
C ARG A 474 4.78 1.66 -17.20
N ILE A 475 3.55 1.33 -16.80
CA ILE A 475 2.56 2.25 -16.27
C ILE A 475 2.22 1.86 -14.84
N THR A 476 2.31 2.84 -13.94
CA THR A 476 1.79 2.76 -12.58
C THR A 476 0.43 3.46 -12.56
N ALA A 477 -0.62 2.69 -12.28
CA ALA A 477 -1.98 3.17 -12.14
C ALA A 477 -2.53 2.78 -10.75
N PRO A 478 -3.46 3.56 -10.17
CA PRO A 478 -4.15 3.16 -8.96
C PRO A 478 -5.12 2.03 -9.29
N ASN A 479 -5.30 1.07 -8.38
CA ASN A 479 -6.31 0.01 -8.54
C ASN A 479 -7.69 0.45 -8.01
N LYS A 480 -7.70 1.34 -7.00
CA LYS A 480 -8.88 1.88 -6.33
C LYS A 480 -8.66 3.34 -5.97
N VAL A 481 -9.65 4.19 -6.25
CA VAL A 481 -9.67 5.62 -5.88
C VAL A 481 -11.02 5.93 -5.24
N ASN A 482 -11.05 6.80 -4.22
CA ASN A 482 -12.32 7.26 -3.66
C ASN A 482 -12.84 8.46 -4.48
N GLU A 483 -14.15 8.63 -4.54
CA GLU A 483 -14.81 9.79 -5.14
C GLU A 483 -14.21 11.10 -4.61
N GLY A 484 -14.04 12.08 -5.50
CA GLY A 484 -13.40 13.37 -5.17
C GLY A 484 -11.87 13.33 -5.02
N VAL A 485 -11.23 12.15 -5.02
CA VAL A 485 -9.76 12.02 -5.05
C VAL A 485 -9.26 11.98 -6.50
N ALA A 486 -8.19 12.74 -6.77
CA ALA A 486 -7.63 12.81 -8.12
C ALA A 486 -6.94 11.50 -8.54
N VAL A 487 -7.31 10.98 -9.71
CA VAL A 487 -6.71 9.79 -10.32
C VAL A 487 -5.40 10.19 -11.02
N ARG A 488 -4.29 9.54 -10.67
CA ARG A 488 -2.96 9.83 -11.20
C ARG A 488 -2.31 8.59 -11.80
N PHE A 489 -1.69 8.74 -12.96
CA PHE A 489 -0.91 7.72 -13.64
C PHE A 489 0.54 8.17 -13.77
N GLU A 490 1.46 7.24 -13.60
CA GLU A 490 2.88 7.44 -13.89
C GLU A 490 3.32 6.45 -14.97
N GLY A 491 4.22 6.87 -15.86
CA GLY A 491 4.73 6.05 -16.95
C GLY A 491 6.24 6.12 -17.07
N GLU A 492 6.88 5.01 -17.44
CA GLU A 492 8.31 4.91 -17.73
C GLU A 492 8.47 4.22 -19.09
N TYR A 493 9.25 4.83 -19.99
CA TYR A 493 9.64 4.22 -21.26
C TYR A 493 11.15 4.05 -21.36
N TYR A 494 11.60 2.90 -21.87
CA TYR A 494 12.99 2.52 -22.02
C TYR A 494 13.33 2.19 -23.47
N ASN A 495 14.45 2.72 -23.97
CA ASN A 495 14.94 2.41 -25.31
C ASN A 495 15.56 1.00 -25.42
N GLU A 496 16.12 0.66 -26.58
CA GLU A 496 16.77 -0.64 -26.83
C GLU A 496 17.97 -0.92 -25.91
N SER A 497 18.63 0.14 -25.44
CA SER A 497 19.74 0.10 -24.48
C SER A 497 19.27 0.10 -23.02
N PHE A 498 17.96 0.07 -22.77
CA PHE A 498 17.35 0.20 -21.44
C PHE A 498 17.66 1.51 -20.70
N GLU A 499 17.89 2.58 -21.46
CA GLU A 499 17.94 3.93 -20.90
C GLU A 499 16.53 4.52 -20.89
N LEU A 500 16.20 5.27 -19.84
CA LEU A 500 14.92 5.95 -19.71
C LEU A 500 14.83 7.08 -20.74
N VAL A 501 13.74 7.10 -21.50
CA VAL A 501 13.55 7.98 -22.66
C VAL A 501 12.20 8.69 -22.60
N ASN A 502 12.25 10.03 -22.61
CA ASN A 502 11.10 10.91 -22.38
C ASN A 502 10.78 11.84 -23.56
N ASP A 503 11.19 11.48 -24.77
CA ASP A 503 11.00 12.27 -26.00
C ASP A 503 9.84 11.75 -26.89
N GLU A 504 9.32 10.55 -26.62
CA GLU A 504 8.24 9.93 -27.37
C GLU A 504 6.86 10.28 -26.77
N ASN A 505 5.79 10.23 -27.60
CA ASN A 505 4.45 10.54 -27.13
C ASN A 505 3.78 9.30 -26.50
N LEU A 506 3.57 9.35 -25.18
CA LEU A 506 2.78 8.36 -24.44
C LEU A 506 1.31 8.81 -24.34
N GLU A 507 0.40 8.01 -24.89
CA GLU A 507 -1.05 8.25 -24.92
C GLU A 507 -1.77 7.27 -23.99
N LEU A 508 -2.84 7.71 -23.33
CA LEU A 508 -3.73 6.88 -22.52
C LEU A 508 -5.15 6.95 -23.10
N LYS A 509 -5.74 5.80 -23.38
CA LYS A 509 -7.17 5.69 -23.67
C LYS A 509 -7.90 5.14 -22.45
N LEU A 510 -8.83 5.90 -21.91
CA LEU A 510 -9.70 5.50 -20.80
C LEU A 510 -11.09 5.14 -21.33
N SER A 511 -11.69 4.07 -20.85
CA SER A 511 -13.06 3.65 -21.16
C SER A 511 -13.82 3.47 -19.86
N ASP A 512 -15.01 4.05 -19.74
CA ASP A 512 -15.86 3.88 -18.55
C ASP A 512 -16.87 2.72 -18.69
N SER A 513 -17.64 2.46 -17.64
CA SER A 513 -18.67 1.41 -17.60
C SER A 513 -19.84 1.60 -18.59
N LEU A 514 -19.92 2.76 -19.26
CA LEU A 514 -20.89 3.06 -20.32
C LEU A 514 -20.25 3.00 -21.72
N ASP A 515 -19.06 2.42 -21.83
CA ASP A 515 -18.24 2.34 -23.05
C ASP A 515 -17.89 3.73 -23.65
N ARG A 516 -17.94 4.81 -22.86
CA ARG A 516 -17.48 6.14 -23.30
C ARG A 516 -15.97 6.16 -23.23
N THR A 517 -15.32 6.63 -24.30
CA THR A 517 -13.87 6.63 -24.41
C THR A 517 -13.29 8.04 -24.36
N PHE A 518 -12.20 8.20 -23.61
CA PHE A 518 -11.50 9.46 -23.39
C PHE A 518 -10.01 9.27 -23.67
N ASP A 519 -9.46 10.10 -24.56
CA ASP A 519 -8.04 10.06 -24.91
C ASP A 519 -7.27 11.16 -24.17
N PHE A 520 -6.19 10.75 -23.50
CA PHE A 520 -5.31 11.61 -22.73
C PHE A 520 -3.86 11.46 -23.19
N LYS A 521 -3.05 12.48 -22.89
CA LYS A 521 -1.61 12.48 -23.16
C LYS A 521 -0.85 12.71 -21.88
N PHE A 522 0.12 11.84 -21.61
CA PHE A 522 1.00 12.04 -20.47
C PHE A 522 1.90 13.25 -20.67
N LYS A 523 2.25 13.91 -19.58
CA LYS A 523 3.26 14.97 -19.56
C LYS A 523 4.62 14.35 -19.25
N PRO A 524 5.64 14.56 -20.10
CA PRO A 524 6.99 14.08 -19.80
C PRO A 524 7.55 14.83 -18.58
N THR A 525 8.09 14.08 -17.63
CA THR A 525 8.84 14.58 -16.47
C THR A 525 10.30 14.16 -16.62
N GLY A 526 11.25 14.79 -15.92
CA GLY A 526 12.67 14.40 -16.04
C GLY A 526 12.97 12.94 -15.64
N SER A 527 12.04 12.28 -14.95
CA SER A 527 12.12 10.91 -14.46
C SER A 527 11.10 9.95 -15.09
N GLY A 528 10.34 10.37 -16.11
CA GLY A 528 9.34 9.53 -16.78
C GLY A 528 8.19 10.35 -17.39
N TYR A 529 6.96 9.91 -17.14
CA TYR A 529 5.73 10.51 -17.62
C TYR A 529 4.71 10.58 -16.49
N GLU A 530 3.93 11.66 -16.39
CA GLU A 530 2.86 11.83 -15.40
C GLU A 530 1.57 12.31 -16.05
N LEU A 531 0.44 11.77 -15.60
CA LEU A 531 -0.89 12.17 -16.03
C LEU A 531 -1.82 12.22 -14.81
N SER A 532 -2.50 13.36 -14.63
CA SER A 532 -3.56 13.50 -13.63
C SER A 532 -4.88 13.74 -14.35
N LEU A 533 -5.85 12.86 -14.11
CA LEU A 533 -7.20 12.92 -14.71
C LEU A 533 -8.17 13.75 -13.87
N GLY A 534 -7.74 14.24 -12.70
CA GLY A 534 -8.62 14.87 -11.73
C GLY A 534 -9.54 13.87 -11.02
N ALA A 535 -10.58 14.37 -10.38
CA ALA A 535 -11.61 13.53 -9.77
C ALA A 535 -12.55 13.04 -10.88
N LEU A 536 -12.69 11.71 -10.98
CA LEU A 536 -13.61 11.06 -11.89
C LEU A 536 -14.89 10.65 -11.14
N ASP A 537 -15.99 10.47 -11.86
CA ASP A 537 -17.24 10.00 -11.29
C ASP A 537 -17.10 8.53 -10.81
N PRO A 538 -17.87 8.09 -9.79
CA PRO A 538 -17.87 6.71 -9.34
C PRO A 538 -18.20 5.72 -10.48
N GLY A 539 -17.41 4.66 -10.60
CA GLY A 539 -17.58 3.66 -11.64
C GLY A 539 -16.31 2.87 -11.96
N ASP A 540 -16.48 1.86 -12.81
CA ASP A 540 -15.41 1.01 -13.32
C ASP A 540 -14.78 1.64 -14.57
N TYR A 541 -13.44 1.65 -14.62
CA TYR A 541 -12.69 2.22 -15.73
C TYR A 541 -11.64 1.25 -16.24
N GLN A 542 -11.57 1.10 -17.55
CA GLN A 542 -10.51 0.38 -18.25
C GLN A 542 -9.56 1.38 -18.91
N TRP A 543 -8.26 1.12 -18.85
CA TRP A 543 -7.27 1.98 -19.48
C TRP A 543 -6.31 1.20 -20.38
N GLU A 544 -5.88 1.87 -21.44
CA GLU A 544 -4.90 1.37 -22.39
C GLU A 544 -3.88 2.46 -22.69
N ALA A 545 -2.64 2.26 -22.26
CA ALA A 545 -1.54 3.16 -22.54
C ALA A 545 -0.76 2.66 -23.77
N ARG A 546 -0.42 3.57 -24.69
CA ARG A 546 0.31 3.26 -25.92
C ARG A 546 1.44 4.25 -26.15
N ILE A 547 2.62 3.73 -26.51
CA ILE A 547 3.74 4.53 -26.97
C ILE A 547 4.27 3.95 -28.28
N GLN A 548 4.52 4.82 -29.25
CA GLN A 548 5.06 4.45 -30.55
C GLN A 548 6.47 4.98 -30.66
N SER A 549 7.45 4.09 -30.89
CA SER A 549 8.85 4.48 -31.09
C SER A 549 9.44 3.68 -32.24
N LYS A 550 10.07 4.37 -33.20
CA LYS A 550 10.73 3.79 -34.39
C LYS A 550 9.91 2.73 -35.15
N GLY A 551 8.58 2.91 -35.22
CA GLY A 551 7.68 2.01 -35.95
C GLY A 551 7.22 0.77 -35.16
N GLN A 552 7.64 0.60 -33.91
CA GLN A 552 7.08 -0.38 -32.97
C GLN A 552 6.10 0.31 -32.02
N THR A 553 4.99 -0.35 -31.73
CA THR A 553 3.99 0.13 -30.75
C THR A 553 4.08 -0.74 -29.51
N PHE A 554 4.28 -0.12 -28.36
CA PHE A 554 4.22 -0.78 -27.06
C PHE A 554 2.90 -0.40 -26.39
N THR A 555 2.27 -1.37 -25.75
CA THR A 555 0.94 -1.20 -25.15
C THR A 555 0.91 -1.85 -23.78
N GLU A 556 0.34 -1.16 -22.81
CA GLU A 556 0.01 -1.70 -21.50
C GLU A 556 -1.46 -1.38 -21.19
N LYS A 557 -2.12 -2.30 -20.49
CA LYS A 557 -3.55 -2.22 -20.17
C LYS A 557 -3.76 -2.54 -18.71
N GLY A 558 -4.84 -2.00 -18.15
CA GLY A 558 -5.32 -2.35 -16.83
C GLY A 558 -6.69 -1.76 -16.57
N GLU A 559 -7.13 -1.86 -15.34
CA GLU A 559 -8.42 -1.37 -14.88
C GLU A 559 -8.29 -0.77 -13.48
N PHE A 560 -9.20 0.13 -13.15
CA PHE A 560 -9.33 0.69 -11.81
C PHE A 560 -10.78 1.07 -11.53
N ILE A 561 -11.11 1.23 -10.26
CA ILE A 561 -12.44 1.66 -9.84
C ILE A 561 -12.39 2.96 -9.04
N VAL A 562 -13.38 3.82 -9.29
CA VAL A 562 -13.69 4.96 -8.41
C VAL A 562 -14.86 4.58 -7.53
N VAL A 563 -14.61 4.49 -6.23
CA VAL A 563 -15.61 4.09 -5.23
C VAL A 563 -16.34 5.32 -4.72
N GLN A 564 -17.67 5.24 -4.75
CA GLN A 564 -18.55 6.27 -4.22
C GLN A 564 -18.29 6.50 -2.73
N ASN A 565 -18.21 7.76 -2.32
CA ASN A 565 -18.11 8.08 -0.90
C ASN A 565 -19.52 8.00 -0.30
N LYS A 566 -19.82 6.93 0.44
CA LYS A 566 -21.10 6.80 1.14
C LYS A 566 -21.00 7.57 2.46
N ALA A 567 -21.63 8.74 2.52
CA ALA A 567 -21.88 9.48 3.76
C ALA A 567 -23.05 8.86 4.53
#